data_AF-A0A7Y5RC63-F1
#
_entry.id   AF-A0A7Y5RC63-F1
#
_cell.length_a   1.000
_cell.length_b   1.000
_cell.length_c   1.000
_cell.angle_alpha   90.00
_cell.angle_beta   90.00
_cell.angle_gamma   90.00
#
_symmetry.space_group_name_H-M   'P 1'
#
loop_
_entity.id
_entity.type
_entity.pdbx_description
1 polymer ?
#
loop_
_entity_poly.entity_id
_entity_poly.type
_entity_poly.pdbx_seq_one_letter_code
_entity_poly.pdbx_strand_id
1 'polypeptide(L)'
;MRHAALLCSLVVSSFAFAAAPAKHSAGPRIEVTVTPAAAGSAPLTGRILVAVSKAATGEPRTQIDESYESQQVFGMDVTGAAPGTPIVLDDASAYGYPIRHLADLPAGEYTVQAVFNRYEEFHLANGKTVLLPPDKGEGQHWNTKPGNPMSKPVKMTFAKNGALTITADATIPEPPAPAPDTKYIRHVRIRSELLSKFWGREMFVSAIVLLPEGFDSHPDAHYPTVVYQDHFHPNFSAIGWRETPPPADLQGREASRAKWQYAFYQAWTNGTLPHVLIVEPQHANPYYDDSYAVNSASIGPYGDAITQELIPAVEKKLRGIGQGWARATYGG
;
A
#
# COMPACT_ATOMS: atom_id res chain seq x y z
N MET A 1 8.01 65.88 73.74
CA MET A 1 7.96 65.61 72.27
C MET A 1 9.23 64.83 71.95
N ARG A 2 9.16 63.49 71.80
CA ARG A 2 8.93 62.74 70.53
C ARG A 2 10.17 62.83 69.62
N HIS A 3 10.86 61.77 69.16
CA HIS A 3 10.71 60.31 69.22
C HIS A 3 12.08 59.65 68.96
N ALA A 4 12.35 58.51 69.60
CA ALA A 4 13.44 57.59 69.24
C ALA A 4 12.94 56.59 68.19
N ALA A 5 13.73 56.35 67.13
CA ALA A 5 13.43 55.36 66.09
C ALA A 5 14.32 54.13 66.27
N LEU A 6 13.67 52.99 66.55
CA LEU A 6 14.25 51.65 66.60
C LEU A 6 14.24 51.06 65.17
N LEU A 7 15.39 50.66 64.63
CA LEU A 7 15.47 49.88 63.39
C LEU A 7 15.34 48.40 63.73
N CYS A 8 14.26 47.76 63.29
CA CYS A 8 14.08 46.31 63.31
C CYS A 8 14.66 45.70 62.02
N SER A 9 15.68 44.87 62.13
CA SER A 9 16.19 44.04 61.03
C SER A 9 15.27 42.82 60.81
N LEU A 10 14.59 42.75 59.67
CA LEU A 10 13.85 41.56 59.24
C LEU A 10 14.83 40.55 58.62
N VAL A 11 14.91 39.35 59.20
CA VAL A 11 15.57 38.18 58.59
C VAL A 11 14.51 37.43 57.78
N VAL A 12 14.66 37.40 56.45
CA VAL A 12 13.84 36.59 55.55
C VAL A 12 14.52 35.24 55.35
N SER A 13 13.99 34.19 55.99
CA SER A 13 14.42 32.81 55.76
C SER A 13 13.75 32.26 54.51
N SER A 14 14.50 32.12 53.42
CA SER A 14 14.05 31.44 52.19
C SER A 14 14.04 29.92 52.40
N PHE A 15 12.86 29.34 52.62
CA PHE A 15 12.66 27.89 52.51
C PHE A 15 12.60 27.49 51.03
N ALA A 16 13.68 26.92 50.51
CA ALA A 16 13.68 26.26 49.22
C ALA A 16 12.95 24.90 49.35
N PHE A 17 11.70 24.84 48.89
CA PHE A 17 11.02 23.57 48.67
C PHE A 17 11.67 22.88 47.47
N ALA A 18 12.51 21.87 47.73
CA ALA A 18 12.98 20.95 46.71
C ALA A 18 11.79 20.07 46.28
N ALA A 19 11.11 20.44 45.20
CA ALA A 19 10.12 19.59 44.56
C ALA A 19 10.82 18.34 44.02
N ALA A 20 10.52 17.17 44.60
CA ALA A 20 10.95 15.90 44.04
C ALA A 20 10.37 15.76 42.62
N PRO A 21 11.16 15.30 41.63
CA PRO A 21 10.64 15.09 40.28
C PRO A 21 9.54 14.03 40.33
N ALA A 22 8.32 14.42 39.93
CA ALA A 22 7.23 13.48 39.76
C ALA A 22 7.66 12.43 38.72
N LYS A 23 7.80 11.17 39.16
CA LYS A 23 7.87 10.02 38.26
C LYS A 23 6.55 9.96 37.50
N HIS A 24 6.48 10.62 36.35
CA HIS A 24 5.44 10.34 35.38
C HIS A 24 5.59 8.84 35.07
N SER A 25 4.56 8.06 35.41
CA SER A 25 4.46 6.68 34.93
C SER A 25 4.55 6.76 33.42
N ALA A 26 5.64 6.23 32.84
CA ALA A 26 5.77 6.18 31.40
C ALA A 26 4.54 5.44 30.86
N GLY A 27 3.81 6.08 29.93
CA GLY A 27 2.70 5.44 29.22
C GLY A 27 3.16 4.20 28.45
N PRO A 28 2.23 3.42 27.88
CA PRO A 28 2.61 2.26 27.10
C PRO A 28 3.45 2.69 25.91
N ARG A 29 4.42 1.85 25.54
CA ARG A 29 5.27 2.09 24.36
C ARG A 29 5.65 0.81 23.65
N ILE A 30 5.85 0.91 22.34
CA ILE A 30 6.39 -0.15 21.50
C ILE A 30 7.72 0.32 20.95
N GLU A 31 8.77 -0.46 21.18
CA GLU A 31 10.12 -0.21 20.71
C GLU A 31 10.42 -1.17 19.55
N VAL A 32 10.57 -0.65 18.34
CA VAL A 32 10.92 -1.45 17.16
C VAL A 32 12.36 -1.18 16.75
N THR A 33 13.17 -2.23 16.70
CA THR A 33 14.53 -2.16 16.15
C THR A 33 14.54 -2.77 14.76
N VAL A 34 14.76 -1.95 13.73
CA VAL A 34 14.97 -2.41 12.36
C VAL A 34 16.46 -2.69 12.16
N THR A 35 16.83 -3.94 11.90
CA THR A 35 18.24 -4.34 11.88
C THR A 35 18.94 -3.94 10.59
N PRO A 36 20.28 -3.73 10.61
CA PRO A 36 21.05 -3.55 9.38
C PRO A 36 20.95 -4.73 8.40
N ALA A 37 20.67 -5.95 8.90
CA ALA A 37 20.49 -7.12 8.03
C ALA A 37 19.24 -7.00 7.15
N ALA A 38 18.14 -6.48 7.70
CA ALA A 38 16.92 -6.21 6.94
C ALA A 38 17.02 -4.91 6.13
N ALA A 39 17.78 -3.93 6.64
CA ALA A 39 17.70 -2.56 6.16
C ALA A 39 18.89 -2.02 5.37
N GLY A 40 20.00 -2.73 5.34
CA GLY A 40 21.28 -2.16 4.93
C GLY A 40 21.78 -1.11 5.92
N SER A 41 22.73 -0.28 5.48
CA SER A 41 23.40 0.75 6.30
C SER A 41 22.82 2.16 6.14
N ALA A 42 21.92 2.37 5.17
CA ALA A 42 21.35 3.68 4.90
C ALA A 42 20.39 4.10 6.03
N PRO A 43 20.30 5.41 6.37
CA PRO A 43 19.30 5.92 7.30
C PRO A 43 17.88 5.53 6.88
N LEU A 44 17.05 5.22 7.87
CA LEU A 44 15.66 4.84 7.71
C LEU A 44 14.79 6.08 7.60
N THR A 45 14.22 6.27 6.42
CA THR A 45 13.15 7.24 6.16
C THR A 45 11.94 6.49 5.60
N GLY A 46 10.77 6.69 6.21
CA GLY A 46 9.59 5.89 5.90
C GLY A 46 8.53 5.97 6.99
N ARG A 47 7.69 4.95 7.06
CA ARG A 47 6.67 4.80 8.10
C ARG A 47 6.82 3.45 8.77
N ILE A 48 6.94 3.43 10.09
CA ILE A 48 6.87 2.19 10.87
C ILE A 48 5.41 1.87 11.15
N LEU A 49 5.00 0.62 10.91
CA LEU A 49 3.69 0.09 11.25
C LEU A 49 3.87 -1.13 12.15
N VAL A 50 3.06 -1.21 13.21
CA VAL A 50 2.99 -2.35 14.11
C VAL A 50 1.56 -2.86 14.13
N ALA A 51 1.34 -3.98 13.47
CA ALA A 51 0.08 -4.71 13.53
C ALA A 51 -0.01 -5.51 14.83
N VAL A 52 -1.19 -5.54 15.42
CA VAL A 52 -1.52 -6.13 16.73
C VAL A 52 -2.82 -6.92 16.56
N SER A 53 -2.73 -8.23 16.73
CA SER A 53 -3.82 -9.16 16.42
C SER A 53 -4.20 -10.02 17.62
N LYS A 54 -5.51 -10.32 17.73
CA LYS A 54 -6.07 -11.34 18.61
C LYS A 54 -6.41 -12.63 17.88
N ALA A 55 -6.22 -12.68 16.56
CA ALA A 55 -6.53 -13.85 15.75
C ALA A 55 -5.65 -15.05 16.16
N ALA A 56 -6.22 -16.25 16.10
CA ALA A 56 -5.53 -17.48 16.48
C ALA A 56 -4.47 -17.92 15.43
N THR A 57 -4.66 -17.51 14.17
CA THR A 57 -3.84 -17.92 13.02
C THR A 57 -3.60 -16.75 12.08
N GLY A 58 -2.64 -16.89 11.17
CA GLY A 58 -2.25 -15.86 10.19
C GLY A 58 -1.23 -14.87 10.72
N GLU A 59 -0.71 -14.04 9.81
CA GLU A 59 0.26 -12.98 10.14
C GLU A 59 -0.48 -11.66 10.45
N PRO A 60 -0.20 -10.97 11.57
CA PRO A 60 -0.89 -9.72 11.91
C PRO A 60 -0.85 -8.65 10.80
N ARG A 61 0.24 -8.55 10.03
CA ARG A 61 0.35 -7.56 8.94
C ARG A 61 -0.68 -7.75 7.82
N THR A 62 -1.26 -8.94 7.68
CA THR A 62 -2.26 -9.26 6.63
C THR A 62 -3.69 -9.25 7.16
N GLN A 63 -3.93 -8.68 8.34
CA GLN A 63 -5.22 -8.72 9.04
C GLN A 63 -5.77 -7.32 9.34
N ILE A 64 -5.25 -6.31 8.65
CA ILE A 64 -5.73 -4.93 8.72
C ILE A 64 -6.57 -4.67 7.48
N ASP A 65 -7.81 -4.29 7.68
CA ASP A 65 -8.76 -3.96 6.63
C ASP A 65 -9.69 -2.83 7.06
N GLU A 66 -10.65 -2.45 6.23
CA GLU A 66 -11.58 -1.34 6.50
C GLU A 66 -12.90 -1.79 7.14
N SER A 67 -13.01 -3.07 7.51
CA SER A 67 -14.20 -3.65 8.10
C SER A 67 -14.17 -3.61 9.63
N TYR A 68 -15.30 -3.96 10.25
CA TYR A 68 -15.38 -4.11 11.70
C TYR A 68 -14.58 -5.32 12.23
N GLU A 69 -14.07 -6.18 11.35
CA GLU A 69 -13.28 -7.38 11.68
C GLU A 69 -11.76 -7.09 11.68
N SER A 70 -11.35 -5.91 11.21
CA SER A 70 -9.94 -5.50 11.17
C SER A 70 -9.29 -5.66 12.54
N GLN A 71 -8.05 -6.13 12.52
CA GLN A 71 -7.16 -6.07 13.67
C GLN A 71 -6.64 -4.65 13.86
N GLN A 72 -5.79 -4.46 14.88
CA GLN A 72 -5.26 -3.17 15.25
C GLN A 72 -3.91 -2.91 14.55
N VAL A 73 -3.66 -1.68 14.13
CA VAL A 73 -2.32 -1.21 13.70
C VAL A 73 -2.00 0.11 14.37
N PHE A 74 -0.73 0.32 14.72
CA PHE A 74 -0.19 1.63 15.12
C PHE A 74 0.95 2.00 14.19
N GLY A 75 1.11 3.29 13.88
CA GLY A 75 2.25 3.72 13.08
C GLY A 75 2.59 5.18 13.20
N MET A 76 3.82 5.49 12.83
CA MET A 76 4.38 6.83 12.80
C MET A 76 5.39 6.97 11.66
N ASP A 77 5.61 8.20 11.21
CA ASP A 77 6.67 8.49 10.25
C ASP A 77 8.03 8.55 10.95
N VAL A 78 9.06 8.10 10.25
CA VAL A 78 10.44 8.03 10.73
C VAL A 78 11.31 8.70 9.69
N THR A 79 12.20 9.60 10.13
CA THR A 79 13.10 10.34 9.24
C THR A 79 14.53 10.21 9.73
N GLY A 80 15.41 9.64 8.90
CA GLY A 80 16.85 9.59 9.14
C GLY A 80 17.30 8.73 10.33
N ALA A 81 16.51 7.75 10.78
CA ALA A 81 16.92 6.90 11.91
C ALA A 81 18.02 5.91 11.51
N ALA A 82 19.06 5.75 12.33
CA ALA A 82 20.11 4.78 12.05
C ALA A 82 19.59 3.34 12.25
N PRO A 83 19.79 2.41 11.29
CA PRO A 83 19.48 1.00 11.50
C PRO A 83 20.11 0.45 12.79
N GLY A 84 19.36 -0.39 13.52
CA GLY A 84 19.75 -0.91 14.83
C GLY A 84 19.41 -0.01 16.02
N THR A 85 18.97 1.22 15.78
CA THR A 85 18.47 2.10 16.85
C THR A 85 16.98 1.83 17.11
N PRO A 86 16.54 1.69 18.38
CA PRO A 86 15.12 1.54 18.69
C PRO A 86 14.30 2.75 18.25
N ILE A 87 13.24 2.50 17.48
CA ILE A 87 12.19 3.46 17.15
C ILE A 87 11.09 3.29 18.19
N VAL A 88 10.75 4.36 18.90
CA VAL A 88 9.77 4.32 20.00
C VAL A 88 8.42 4.86 19.52
N LEU A 89 7.40 4.02 19.54
CA LEU A 89 6.01 4.37 19.30
C LEU A 89 5.31 4.50 20.65
N ASP A 90 4.76 5.68 20.91
CA ASP A 90 3.94 6.00 22.09
C ASP A 90 2.72 6.85 21.68
N ASP A 91 1.87 7.23 22.63
CA ASP A 91 0.67 8.02 22.36
C ASP A 91 0.94 9.41 21.76
N ALA A 92 2.15 9.94 21.94
CA ALA A 92 2.53 11.26 21.42
C ALA A 92 3.00 11.19 19.96
N SER A 93 3.62 10.08 19.58
CA SER A 93 4.28 9.89 18.28
C SER A 93 3.48 9.05 17.29
N ALA A 94 2.71 8.07 17.78
CA ALA A 94 2.04 7.09 16.97
C ALA A 94 0.52 7.24 16.99
N TYR A 95 -0.08 6.85 15.86
CA TYR A 95 -1.52 6.81 15.69
C TYR A 95 -1.97 5.42 15.30
N GLY A 96 -3.11 5.00 15.83
CA GLY A 96 -3.68 3.70 15.56
C GLY A 96 -5.01 3.71 14.80
N TYR A 97 -5.35 2.52 14.31
CA TYR A 97 -6.64 2.14 13.73
C TYR A 97 -6.95 0.67 14.11
N PRO A 98 -8.20 0.34 14.50
CA PRO A 98 -9.31 1.25 14.72
C PRO A 98 -9.21 2.06 16.02
N ILE A 99 -8.47 1.58 17.03
CA ILE A 99 -8.22 2.34 18.27
C ILE A 99 -7.14 3.37 18.00
N ARG A 100 -7.42 4.64 18.36
CA ARG A 100 -6.55 5.78 18.04
C ARG A 100 -5.27 5.82 18.85
N HIS A 101 -5.35 5.57 20.16
CA HIS A 101 -4.25 5.72 21.10
C HIS A 101 -3.81 4.37 21.66
N LEU A 102 -2.51 4.21 21.92
CA LEU A 102 -1.93 3.01 22.49
C LEU A 102 -2.39 2.81 23.95
N ALA A 103 -2.60 3.88 24.72
CA ALA A 103 -3.20 3.77 26.08
C ALA A 103 -4.63 3.23 26.11
N ASP A 104 -5.35 3.34 25.00
CA ASP A 104 -6.71 2.83 24.85
C ASP A 104 -6.74 1.34 24.43
N LEU A 105 -5.60 0.78 23.99
CA LEU A 105 -5.50 -0.64 23.72
C LEU A 105 -5.75 -1.43 25.02
N PRO A 106 -6.71 -2.38 25.06
CA PRO A 106 -6.93 -3.18 26.24
C PRO A 106 -5.71 -4.03 26.59
N ALA A 107 -5.39 -4.13 27.88
CA ALA A 107 -4.39 -5.09 28.34
C ALA A 107 -4.83 -6.51 27.96
N GLY A 108 -3.87 -7.36 27.57
CA GLY A 108 -4.18 -8.72 27.12
C GLY A 108 -3.07 -9.34 26.31
N GLU A 109 -3.31 -10.55 25.83
CA GLU A 109 -2.41 -11.26 24.94
C GLU A 109 -2.68 -10.91 23.48
N TYR A 110 -1.60 -10.67 22.74
CA TYR A 110 -1.64 -10.32 21.32
C TYR A 110 -0.52 -11.03 20.57
N THR A 111 -0.72 -11.23 19.27
CA THR A 111 0.37 -11.46 18.33
C THR A 111 0.65 -10.16 17.61
N VAL A 112 1.90 -9.71 17.60
CA VAL A 112 2.29 -8.45 16.96
C VAL A 112 3.29 -8.68 15.83
N GLN A 113 3.32 -7.75 14.88
CA GLN A 113 4.26 -7.77 13.78
C GLN A 113 4.58 -6.35 13.33
N ALA A 114 5.87 -6.05 13.17
CA ALA A 114 6.32 -4.76 12.67
C ALA A 114 6.66 -4.84 11.17
N VAL A 115 6.34 -3.78 10.43
CA VAL A 115 6.75 -3.54 9.04
C VAL A 115 7.20 -2.10 8.89
N PHE A 116 8.39 -1.89 8.34
CA PHE A 116 8.90 -0.56 8.00
C PHE A 116 8.67 -0.29 6.51
N ASN A 117 7.72 0.59 6.19
CA ASN A 117 7.43 1.00 4.82
C ASN A 117 8.40 2.09 4.39
N ARG A 118 9.36 1.75 3.52
CA ARG A 118 10.43 2.67 3.10
C ARG A 118 9.92 3.76 2.18
N TYR A 119 10.33 4.99 2.45
CA TYR A 119 10.04 6.12 1.56
C TYR A 119 11.30 6.52 0.78
N GLU A 120 11.06 6.93 -0.46
CA GLU A 120 12.05 7.54 -1.34
C GLU A 120 11.64 8.98 -1.61
N GLU A 121 12.61 9.81 -1.98
CA GLU A 121 12.37 11.19 -2.38
C GLU A 121 11.89 11.23 -3.84
N PHE A 122 10.81 11.98 -4.08
CA PHE A 122 10.27 12.25 -5.41
C PHE A 122 10.29 13.74 -5.68
N HIS A 123 10.96 14.14 -6.77
CA HIS A 123 11.02 15.52 -7.24
C HIS A 123 9.96 15.74 -8.31
N LEU A 124 8.84 16.32 -7.91
CA LEU A 124 7.70 16.49 -8.79
C LEU A 124 7.92 17.66 -9.75
N ALA A 125 7.39 17.57 -10.97
CA ALA A 125 7.45 18.64 -11.97
C ALA A 125 6.76 19.95 -11.53
N ASN A 126 5.90 19.89 -10.51
CA ASN A 126 5.29 21.07 -9.89
C ASN A 126 6.23 21.80 -8.90
N GLY A 127 7.50 21.38 -8.80
CA GLY A 127 8.51 21.98 -7.92
C GLY A 127 8.48 21.48 -6.48
N LYS A 128 7.55 20.59 -6.11
CA LYS A 128 7.51 19.98 -4.78
C LYS A 128 8.43 18.78 -4.70
N THR A 129 8.99 18.57 -3.52
CA THR A 129 9.69 17.34 -3.16
C THR A 129 8.88 16.64 -2.08
N VAL A 130 8.61 15.35 -2.26
CA VAL A 130 7.79 14.54 -1.34
C VAL A 130 8.49 13.23 -1.01
N LEU A 131 8.27 12.71 0.19
CA LEU A 131 8.74 11.39 0.63
C LEU A 131 7.57 10.42 0.53
N LEU A 132 7.68 9.40 -0.32
CA LEU A 132 6.60 8.45 -0.57
C LEU A 132 7.14 7.03 -0.71
N PRO A 133 6.32 6.00 -0.43
CA PRO A 133 6.70 4.63 -0.73
C PRO A 133 6.66 4.40 -2.25
N PRO A 134 7.75 3.93 -2.87
CA PRO A 134 7.72 3.58 -4.30
C PRO A 134 6.80 2.39 -4.54
N ASP A 135 6.15 2.37 -5.71
CA ASP A 135 5.46 1.17 -6.18
C ASP A 135 6.48 0.07 -6.53
N LYS A 136 6.20 -1.16 -6.14
CA LYS A 136 7.03 -2.34 -6.44
C LYS A 136 6.20 -3.43 -7.15
N GLY A 137 5.06 -3.07 -7.74
CA GLY A 137 4.19 -3.99 -8.48
C GLY A 137 3.22 -4.79 -7.61
N GLU A 138 3.06 -4.43 -6.34
CA GLU A 138 2.16 -5.06 -5.38
C GLU A 138 0.83 -4.31 -5.20
N GLY A 139 0.62 -3.17 -5.89
CA GLY A 139 -0.57 -2.35 -5.72
C GLY A 139 -0.52 -1.47 -4.47
N GLN A 140 0.64 -0.91 -4.13
CA GLN A 140 0.84 -0.03 -2.95
C GLN A 140 0.46 -0.61 -1.57
N HIS A 141 0.43 -1.92 -1.43
CA HIS A 141 0.16 -2.56 -0.16
C HIS A 141 1.43 -2.64 0.71
N TRP A 142 1.52 -1.76 1.72
CA TRP A 142 2.68 -1.67 2.64
C TRP A 142 3.04 -3.02 3.28
N ASN A 143 2.03 -3.87 3.52
CA ASN A 143 2.15 -5.15 4.20
C ASN A 143 2.63 -6.27 3.28
N THR A 144 2.68 -6.08 1.97
CA THR A 144 3.21 -7.03 0.98
C THR A 144 4.26 -6.41 0.05
N LYS A 145 4.62 -5.14 0.25
CA LYS A 145 5.62 -4.41 -0.53
C LYS A 145 7.01 -5.04 -0.41
N PRO A 146 7.56 -5.59 -1.51
CA PRO A 146 8.88 -6.23 -1.53
C PRO A 146 10.00 -5.35 -0.98
N GLY A 147 10.90 -5.97 -0.21
CA GLY A 147 12.08 -5.33 0.34
C GLY A 147 11.83 -4.47 1.58
N ASN A 148 10.57 -4.24 1.98
CA ASN A 148 10.29 -3.59 3.26
C ASN A 148 10.79 -4.45 4.43
N PRO A 149 11.54 -3.89 5.39
CA PRO A 149 11.91 -4.59 6.61
C PRO A 149 10.67 -5.01 7.40
N MET A 150 10.69 -6.23 7.95
CA MET A 150 9.62 -6.76 8.77
C MET A 150 10.14 -7.63 9.90
N SER A 151 9.33 -7.81 10.94
CA SER A 151 9.53 -8.85 11.95
C SER A 151 8.72 -10.10 11.60
N LYS A 152 9.10 -11.23 12.20
CA LYS A 152 8.18 -12.36 12.36
C LYS A 152 7.06 -11.99 13.34
N PRO A 153 5.91 -12.69 13.32
CA PRO A 153 4.90 -12.55 14.36
C PRO A 153 5.44 -12.95 15.74
N VAL A 154 5.19 -12.13 16.76
CA VAL A 154 5.64 -12.37 18.14
C VAL A 154 4.43 -12.32 19.08
N LYS A 155 4.25 -13.36 19.91
CA LYS A 155 3.25 -13.34 20.98
C LYS A 155 3.74 -12.53 22.17
N MET A 156 2.88 -11.69 22.73
CA MET A 156 3.21 -10.85 23.87
C MET A 156 1.98 -10.48 24.70
N THR A 157 2.21 -10.20 25.98
CA THR A 157 1.20 -9.65 26.88
C THR A 157 1.38 -8.14 26.96
N PHE A 158 0.40 -7.39 26.46
CA PHE A 158 0.37 -5.93 26.57
C PHE A 158 -0.15 -5.52 27.95
N ALA A 159 0.57 -4.62 28.60
CA ALA A 159 0.17 -3.97 29.85
C ALA A 159 0.23 -2.44 29.67
N LYS A 160 -0.70 -1.71 30.30
CA LYS A 160 -0.84 -0.25 30.13
C LYS A 160 0.39 0.58 30.51
N ASN A 161 1.30 0.04 31.31
CA ASN A 161 2.54 0.70 31.73
C ASN A 161 3.79 -0.06 31.23
N GLY A 162 3.61 -0.96 30.26
CA GLY A 162 4.65 -1.84 29.75
C GLY A 162 5.35 -1.30 28.50
N ALA A 163 6.55 -1.83 28.25
CA ALA A 163 7.26 -1.65 26.99
C ALA A 163 7.23 -2.98 26.21
N LEU A 164 6.91 -2.90 24.93
CA LEU A 164 6.98 -4.05 24.02
C LEU A 164 8.16 -3.86 23.07
N THR A 165 9.08 -4.82 23.03
CA THR A 165 10.24 -4.75 22.12
C THR A 165 10.06 -5.71 20.95
N ILE A 166 10.24 -5.21 19.73
CA ILE A 166 10.13 -5.97 18.48
C ILE A 166 11.41 -5.76 17.67
N THR A 167 11.94 -6.83 17.07
CA THR A 167 13.07 -6.75 16.14
C THR A 167 12.59 -7.09 14.74
N ALA A 168 12.77 -6.17 13.78
CA ALA A 168 12.51 -6.38 12.36
C ALA A 168 13.83 -6.73 11.65
N ASP A 169 14.03 -8.02 11.39
CA ASP A 169 15.27 -8.64 10.91
C ASP A 169 15.12 -9.38 9.57
N ALA A 170 13.93 -9.39 8.99
CA ALA A 170 13.64 -9.96 7.68
C ALA A 170 13.17 -8.86 6.71
N THR A 171 13.07 -9.22 5.43
CA THR A 171 12.44 -8.39 4.40
C THR A 171 11.24 -9.10 3.82
N ILE A 172 10.22 -8.34 3.43
CA ILE A 172 9.13 -8.88 2.63
C ILE A 172 9.71 -9.41 1.32
N PRO A 173 9.43 -10.66 0.93
CA PRO A 173 9.98 -11.25 -0.29
C PRO A 173 9.40 -10.58 -1.54
N GLU A 174 10.13 -10.71 -2.65
CA GLU A 174 9.58 -10.37 -3.98
C GLU A 174 8.29 -11.16 -4.24
N PRO A 175 7.32 -10.57 -4.95
CA PRO A 175 6.11 -11.28 -5.31
C PRO A 175 6.46 -12.36 -6.33
N PRO A 176 5.59 -13.36 -6.54
CA PRO A 176 5.74 -14.26 -7.67
C PRO A 176 5.88 -13.46 -8.97
N ALA A 177 6.63 -14.01 -9.93
CA ALA A 177 6.73 -13.41 -11.26
C ALA A 177 5.32 -13.17 -11.83
N PRO A 178 5.09 -12.07 -12.58
CA PRO A 178 3.81 -11.83 -13.23
C PRO A 178 3.36 -13.05 -14.02
N ALA A 179 2.05 -13.28 -14.09
CA ALA A 179 1.50 -14.38 -14.88
C ALA A 179 2.03 -14.29 -16.32
N PRO A 180 2.49 -15.41 -16.92
CA PRO A 180 2.93 -15.40 -18.30
C PRO A 180 1.75 -15.08 -19.23
N ASP A 181 2.06 -14.55 -20.40
CA ASP A 181 1.08 -14.43 -21.48
C ASP A 181 0.50 -15.83 -21.84
N THR A 182 -0.80 -15.90 -22.07
CA THR A 182 -1.52 -17.16 -22.37
C THR A 182 -2.01 -17.18 -23.82
N LYS A 183 -2.98 -18.02 -24.19
CA LYS A 183 -3.68 -17.85 -25.48
C LYS A 183 -4.42 -16.50 -25.52
N TYR A 184 -5.06 -16.12 -24.41
CA TYR A 184 -6.00 -15.00 -24.37
C TYR A 184 -5.50 -13.80 -23.56
N ILE A 185 -4.64 -14.00 -22.58
CA ILE A 185 -4.15 -12.91 -21.74
C ILE A 185 -2.79 -12.44 -22.26
N ARG A 186 -2.64 -11.13 -22.41
CA ARG A 186 -1.38 -10.45 -22.72
C ARG A 186 -1.09 -9.38 -21.69
N HIS A 187 0.19 -9.21 -21.39
CA HIS A 187 0.66 -8.11 -20.56
C HIS A 187 1.41 -7.10 -21.42
N VAL A 188 1.07 -5.82 -21.23
CA VAL A 188 1.75 -4.70 -21.88
C VAL A 188 2.28 -3.80 -20.78
N ARG A 189 3.57 -3.44 -20.86
CA ARG A 189 4.19 -2.49 -19.94
C ARG A 189 5.03 -1.54 -20.78
N ILE A 190 4.87 -0.25 -20.52
CA ILE A 190 5.63 0.81 -21.18
C ILE A 190 6.22 1.74 -20.13
N ARG A 191 7.36 2.36 -20.47
CA ARG A 191 7.81 3.58 -19.81
C ARG A 191 6.89 4.71 -20.25
N SER A 192 6.33 5.44 -19.28
CA SER A 192 5.51 6.62 -19.56
C SER A 192 6.39 7.86 -19.53
N GLU A 193 6.47 8.60 -20.63
CA GLU A 193 7.24 9.86 -20.67
C GLU A 193 6.52 10.93 -19.85
N LEU A 194 5.19 10.99 -19.93
CA LEU A 194 4.36 11.94 -19.19
C LEU A 194 4.48 11.76 -17.67
N LEU A 195 4.36 10.53 -17.17
CA LEU A 195 4.54 10.24 -15.74
C LEU A 195 6.00 10.38 -15.33
N SER A 196 6.96 9.95 -16.14
CA SER A 196 8.37 10.07 -15.78
C SER A 196 8.78 11.53 -15.61
N LYS A 197 8.29 12.40 -16.51
CA LYS A 197 8.47 13.84 -16.40
C LYS A 197 7.83 14.40 -15.13
N PHE A 198 6.60 14.00 -14.80
CA PHE A 198 5.92 14.49 -13.61
C PHE A 198 6.60 14.06 -12.31
N TRP A 199 7.00 12.80 -12.20
CA TRP A 199 7.56 12.22 -10.96
C TRP A 199 9.08 12.43 -10.81
N GLY A 200 9.74 12.98 -11.84
CA GLY A 200 11.18 13.26 -11.83
C GLY A 200 12.06 12.01 -11.86
N ARG A 201 11.50 10.86 -12.23
CA ARG A 201 12.19 9.56 -12.32
C ARG A 201 11.48 8.66 -13.32
N GLU A 202 12.07 7.52 -13.65
CA GLU A 202 11.39 6.56 -14.52
C GLU A 202 10.12 6.01 -13.89
N MET A 203 9.02 6.18 -14.61
CA MET A 203 7.71 5.66 -14.25
C MET A 203 7.18 4.77 -15.38
N PHE A 204 6.46 3.73 -15.00
CA PHE A 204 5.91 2.76 -15.92
C PHE A 204 4.41 2.65 -15.69
N VAL A 205 3.69 2.38 -16.76
CA VAL A 205 2.28 2.01 -16.73
C VAL A 205 2.11 0.73 -17.52
N SER A 206 1.20 -0.13 -17.08
CA SER A 206 0.94 -1.42 -17.70
C SER A 206 -0.54 -1.64 -17.97
N ALA A 207 -0.87 -2.68 -18.72
CA ALA A 207 -2.21 -3.20 -18.89
C ALA A 207 -2.18 -4.72 -18.96
N ILE A 208 -3.24 -5.34 -18.45
CA ILE A 208 -3.59 -6.73 -18.70
C ILE A 208 -4.68 -6.73 -19.77
N VAL A 209 -4.49 -7.49 -20.84
CA VAL A 209 -5.35 -7.44 -22.01
C VAL A 209 -5.94 -8.82 -22.30
N LEU A 210 -7.26 -8.90 -22.37
CA LEU A 210 -7.97 -10.06 -22.88
C LEU A 210 -8.15 -9.92 -24.41
N LEU A 211 -7.66 -10.92 -25.12
CA LEU A 211 -7.73 -11.05 -26.58
C LEU A 211 -9.02 -11.76 -27.01
N PRO A 212 -9.57 -11.41 -28.19
CA PRO A 212 -10.71 -12.11 -28.76
C PRO A 212 -10.32 -13.54 -29.20
N GLU A 213 -11.32 -14.41 -29.32
CA GLU A 213 -11.14 -15.72 -29.95
C GLU A 213 -10.60 -15.57 -31.38
N GLY A 214 -9.72 -16.48 -31.79
CA GLY A 214 -9.11 -16.46 -33.11
C GLY A 214 -8.06 -15.36 -33.35
N PHE A 215 -7.63 -14.63 -32.32
CA PHE A 215 -6.61 -13.58 -32.47
C PHE A 215 -5.38 -14.02 -33.26
N ASP A 216 -4.77 -15.15 -32.89
CA ASP A 216 -3.55 -15.66 -33.53
C ASP A 216 -3.80 -16.25 -34.93
N SER A 217 -5.00 -16.77 -35.20
CA SER A 217 -5.36 -17.35 -36.51
C SER A 217 -5.82 -16.31 -37.53
N HIS A 218 -6.03 -15.06 -37.12
CA HIS A 218 -6.43 -13.95 -37.99
C HIS A 218 -5.42 -12.79 -37.90
N PRO A 219 -4.20 -12.94 -38.45
CA PRO A 219 -3.13 -11.96 -38.28
C PRO A 219 -3.44 -10.59 -38.91
N ASP A 220 -4.31 -10.54 -39.92
CA ASP A 220 -4.71 -9.30 -40.61
C ASP A 220 -5.89 -8.59 -39.93
N ALA A 221 -6.55 -9.24 -38.96
CA ALA A 221 -7.70 -8.67 -38.27
C ALA A 221 -7.27 -7.56 -37.29
N HIS A 222 -8.11 -6.53 -37.23
CA HIS A 222 -7.98 -5.43 -36.28
C HIS A 222 -9.24 -5.31 -35.43
N TYR A 223 -9.08 -4.99 -34.15
CA TYR A 223 -10.13 -5.13 -33.16
C TYR A 223 -10.50 -3.79 -32.50
N PRO A 224 -11.79 -3.52 -32.26
CA PRO A 224 -12.19 -2.46 -31.34
C PRO A 224 -11.62 -2.70 -29.94
N THR A 225 -11.47 -1.63 -29.16
CA THR A 225 -10.88 -1.67 -27.82
C THR A 225 -11.86 -1.20 -26.77
N VAL A 226 -12.07 -2.02 -25.75
CA VAL A 226 -12.84 -1.68 -24.56
C VAL A 226 -11.86 -1.51 -23.41
N VAL A 227 -11.78 -0.30 -22.86
CA VAL A 227 -10.93 0.02 -21.71
C VAL A 227 -11.77 -0.15 -20.45
N TYR A 228 -11.34 -1.03 -19.56
CA TYR A 228 -11.93 -1.24 -18.24
C TYR A 228 -11.07 -0.57 -17.18
N GLN A 229 -11.62 0.43 -16.49
CA GLN A 229 -10.94 1.10 -15.38
C GLN A 229 -11.38 0.46 -14.05
N ASP A 230 -10.42 0.16 -13.18
CA ASP A 230 -10.64 -0.37 -11.83
C ASP A 230 -9.35 -0.20 -11.00
N HIS A 231 -9.39 -0.63 -9.75
CA HIS A 231 -8.23 -0.78 -8.87
C HIS A 231 -7.14 -1.68 -9.46
N PHE A 232 -5.96 -1.67 -8.84
CA PHE A 232 -4.88 -2.59 -9.22
C PHE A 232 -5.29 -4.05 -9.01
N HIS A 233 -4.99 -4.87 -10.01
CA HIS A 233 -5.15 -6.32 -9.91
C HIS A 233 -3.90 -7.04 -10.41
N PRO A 234 -3.35 -8.01 -9.66
CA PRO A 234 -2.17 -8.76 -10.10
C PRO A 234 -2.46 -9.69 -11.30
N ASN A 235 -3.74 -9.93 -11.61
CA ASN A 235 -4.21 -10.75 -12.72
C ASN A 235 -5.45 -10.13 -13.36
N PHE A 236 -5.79 -10.52 -14.59
CA PHE A 236 -6.99 -10.03 -15.28
C PHE A 236 -8.24 -10.25 -14.43
N SER A 237 -8.95 -9.16 -14.13
CA SER A 237 -10.09 -9.16 -13.22
C SER A 237 -11.36 -8.60 -13.85
N ALA A 238 -11.23 -7.84 -14.94
CA ALA A 238 -12.26 -6.92 -15.44
C ALA A 238 -13.69 -7.45 -15.52
N ILE A 239 -13.89 -8.54 -16.27
CA ILE A 239 -15.18 -9.26 -16.34
C ILE A 239 -15.05 -10.63 -15.64
N GLY A 240 -13.86 -10.89 -15.11
CA GLY A 240 -13.41 -12.18 -14.64
C GLY A 240 -13.19 -13.19 -15.77
N TRP A 241 -12.14 -14.00 -15.65
CA TRP A 241 -11.73 -14.94 -16.70
C TRP A 241 -11.39 -16.30 -16.13
N ARG A 242 -11.97 -17.36 -16.72
CA ARG A 242 -11.69 -18.74 -16.31
C ARG A 242 -11.94 -19.71 -17.47
N GLU A 243 -10.90 -20.41 -17.91
CA GLU A 243 -10.98 -21.32 -19.07
C GLU A 243 -11.47 -22.73 -18.70
N THR A 244 -11.56 -23.05 -17.41
CA THR A 244 -12.01 -24.36 -16.90
C THR A 244 -13.26 -24.22 -16.03
N PRO A 245 -14.14 -25.24 -15.96
CA PRO A 245 -15.28 -25.19 -15.08
C PRO A 245 -14.85 -25.02 -13.61
N PRO A 246 -15.66 -24.37 -12.77
CA PRO A 246 -15.39 -24.27 -11.33
C PRO A 246 -15.37 -25.67 -10.69
N PRO A 247 -14.55 -25.89 -9.65
CA PRO A 247 -14.60 -27.12 -8.86
C PRO A 247 -16.01 -27.38 -8.31
N ALA A 248 -16.44 -28.64 -8.28
CA ALA A 248 -17.79 -29.01 -7.87
C ALA A 248 -18.08 -28.73 -6.37
N ASP A 249 -17.02 -28.72 -5.56
CA ASP A 249 -17.04 -28.47 -4.12
C ASP A 249 -16.88 -26.99 -3.75
N LEU A 250 -16.64 -26.10 -4.74
CA LEU A 250 -16.58 -24.67 -4.51
C LEU A 250 -17.96 -24.15 -4.07
N GLN A 251 -18.01 -23.36 -3.00
CA GLN A 251 -19.25 -22.90 -2.38
C GLN A 251 -19.36 -21.37 -2.28
N GLY A 252 -20.57 -20.90 -1.95
CA GLY A 252 -20.83 -19.50 -1.63
C GLY A 252 -20.60 -18.53 -2.79
N ARG A 253 -20.16 -17.31 -2.45
CA ARG A 253 -19.95 -16.21 -3.40
C ARG A 253 -18.86 -16.55 -4.43
N GLU A 254 -17.82 -17.29 -4.01
CA GLU A 254 -16.73 -17.71 -4.89
C GLU A 254 -17.23 -18.67 -5.99
N ALA A 255 -18.09 -19.63 -5.64
CA ALA A 255 -18.70 -20.53 -6.61
C ALA A 255 -19.53 -19.77 -7.66
N SER A 256 -20.33 -18.81 -7.20
CA SER A 256 -21.13 -17.96 -8.10
C SER A 256 -20.24 -17.15 -9.04
N ARG A 257 -19.18 -16.51 -8.52
CA ARG A 257 -18.21 -15.77 -9.33
C ARG A 257 -17.54 -16.67 -10.38
N ALA A 258 -17.04 -17.83 -9.96
CA ALA A 258 -16.33 -18.74 -10.85
C ALA A 258 -17.24 -19.33 -11.95
N LYS A 259 -18.54 -19.56 -11.66
CA LYS A 259 -19.53 -19.95 -12.67
C LYS A 259 -19.70 -18.87 -13.74
N TRP A 260 -19.83 -17.61 -13.36
CA TRP A 260 -19.96 -16.50 -14.32
C TRP A 260 -18.70 -16.28 -15.15
N GLN A 261 -17.51 -16.42 -14.55
CA GLN A 261 -16.23 -16.35 -15.27
C GLN A 261 -16.12 -17.41 -16.36
N TYR A 262 -16.49 -18.66 -16.03
CA TYR A 262 -16.48 -19.75 -17.01
C TYR A 262 -17.57 -19.58 -18.09
N ALA A 263 -18.77 -19.13 -17.71
CA ALA A 263 -19.83 -18.83 -18.67
C ALA A 263 -19.42 -17.71 -19.64
N PHE A 264 -18.73 -16.67 -19.15
CA PHE A 264 -18.18 -15.61 -19.99
C PHE A 264 -17.12 -16.16 -20.95
N TYR A 265 -16.19 -16.98 -20.48
CA TYR A 265 -15.23 -17.68 -21.35
C TYR A 265 -15.93 -18.45 -22.47
N GLN A 266 -16.94 -19.27 -22.14
CA GLN A 266 -17.69 -20.03 -23.14
C GLN A 266 -18.35 -19.13 -24.20
N ALA A 267 -18.99 -18.03 -23.77
CA ALA A 267 -19.62 -17.06 -24.67
C ALA A 267 -18.60 -16.27 -25.50
N TRP A 268 -17.42 -16.00 -24.95
CA TRP A 268 -16.30 -15.34 -25.62
C TRP A 268 -15.72 -16.22 -26.73
N THR A 269 -15.60 -17.53 -26.49
CA THR A 269 -14.96 -18.47 -27.42
C THR A 269 -15.92 -19.09 -28.45
N ASN A 270 -17.23 -19.04 -28.23
CA ASN A 270 -18.22 -19.64 -29.14
C ASN A 270 -18.75 -18.66 -30.22
N GLY A 271 -18.25 -17.42 -30.24
CA GLY A 271 -18.64 -16.38 -31.20
C GLY A 271 -19.94 -15.64 -30.86
N THR A 272 -20.50 -15.81 -29.66
CA THR A 272 -21.71 -15.06 -29.23
C THR A 272 -21.38 -13.59 -28.94
N LEU A 273 -20.20 -13.32 -28.39
CA LEU A 273 -19.75 -11.97 -28.04
C LEU A 273 -18.91 -11.33 -29.16
N PRO A 274 -18.89 -9.98 -29.26
CA PRO A 274 -18.05 -9.29 -30.23
C PRO A 274 -16.57 -9.56 -30.03
N HIS A 275 -15.81 -9.62 -31.13
CA HIS A 275 -14.36 -9.71 -31.07
C HIS A 275 -13.75 -8.33 -30.79
N VAL A 276 -13.42 -8.08 -29.54
CA VAL A 276 -12.79 -6.84 -29.07
C VAL A 276 -11.60 -7.15 -28.17
N LEU A 277 -10.68 -6.20 -28.03
CA LEU A 277 -9.71 -6.20 -26.94
C LEU A 277 -10.40 -5.67 -25.68
N ILE A 278 -10.24 -6.35 -24.54
CA ILE A 278 -10.56 -5.75 -23.24
C ILE A 278 -9.25 -5.42 -22.54
N VAL A 279 -9.02 -4.14 -22.30
CA VAL A 279 -7.79 -3.59 -21.74
C VAL A 279 -8.07 -3.14 -20.32
N GLU A 280 -7.36 -3.72 -19.36
CA GLU A 280 -7.40 -3.36 -17.94
C GLU A 280 -6.08 -2.68 -17.57
N PRO A 281 -6.02 -1.33 -17.59
CA PRO A 281 -4.85 -0.58 -17.17
C PRO A 281 -4.46 -0.90 -15.72
N GLN A 282 -3.17 -0.91 -15.46
CA GLN A 282 -2.56 -1.04 -14.14
C GLN A 282 -1.84 0.26 -13.84
N HIS A 283 -2.49 1.12 -13.06
CA HIS A 283 -2.09 2.50 -12.81
C HIS A 283 -1.97 2.82 -11.32
N ALA A 284 -1.47 1.85 -10.54
CA ALA A 284 -0.98 2.12 -9.19
C ALA A 284 0.09 3.23 -9.23
N ASN A 285 0.15 4.01 -8.16
CA ASN A 285 1.02 5.17 -8.03
C ASN A 285 1.55 5.27 -6.60
N PRO A 286 2.57 6.07 -6.29
CA PRO A 286 3.15 6.14 -4.95
C PRO A 286 2.19 6.48 -3.78
N TYR A 287 0.98 6.98 -4.06
CA TYR A 287 -0.03 7.25 -3.02
C TYR A 287 -1.05 6.11 -2.84
N TYR A 288 -1.39 5.38 -3.90
CA TYR A 288 -2.53 4.46 -3.88
C TYR A 288 -2.45 3.41 -5.00
N ASP A 289 -3.28 2.38 -4.88
CA ASP A 289 -3.37 1.28 -5.86
C ASP A 289 -4.07 1.70 -7.17
N ASP A 290 -4.79 2.82 -7.14
CA ASP A 290 -5.45 3.45 -8.28
C ASP A 290 -5.08 4.94 -8.42
N SER A 291 -5.03 5.43 -9.66
CA SER A 291 -4.92 6.85 -10.04
C SER A 291 -6.29 7.52 -10.34
N TYR A 292 -7.38 6.77 -10.25
CA TYR A 292 -8.72 7.06 -10.78
C TYR A 292 -8.72 7.36 -12.28
N ALA A 293 -7.65 6.97 -12.98
CA ALA A 293 -7.40 7.26 -14.39
C ALA A 293 -7.56 8.75 -14.78
N VAL A 294 -7.28 9.67 -13.85
CA VAL A 294 -7.41 11.13 -14.06
C VAL A 294 -6.07 11.85 -13.97
N ASN A 295 -6.02 13.07 -14.52
CA ASN A 295 -4.92 13.99 -14.29
C ASN A 295 -5.16 14.75 -12.99
N SER A 296 -4.15 14.83 -12.11
CA SER A 296 -4.25 15.65 -10.91
C SER A 296 -2.94 16.37 -10.59
N ALA A 297 -3.04 17.42 -9.78
CA ALA A 297 -1.87 18.17 -9.31
C ALA A 297 -0.97 17.36 -8.37
N SER A 298 -1.50 16.30 -7.75
CA SER A 298 -0.80 15.49 -6.75
C SER A 298 -0.12 14.27 -7.35
N ILE A 299 -0.80 13.56 -8.26
CA ILE A 299 -0.31 12.28 -8.81
C ILE A 299 0.13 12.38 -10.28
N GLY A 300 -0.07 13.54 -10.90
CA GLY A 300 0.36 13.80 -12.27
C GLY A 300 -0.67 13.40 -13.32
N PRO A 301 -0.24 13.34 -14.59
CA PRO A 301 -1.13 13.22 -15.73
C PRO A 301 -1.45 11.75 -16.07
N TYR A 302 -2.02 10.98 -15.12
CA TYR A 302 -2.33 9.57 -15.35
C TYR A 302 -3.39 9.35 -16.42
N GLY A 303 -4.42 10.19 -16.48
CA GLY A 303 -5.42 10.14 -17.55
C GLY A 303 -4.79 10.32 -18.94
N ASP A 304 -3.87 11.27 -19.08
CA ASP A 304 -3.13 11.46 -20.33
C ASP A 304 -2.17 10.32 -20.61
N ALA A 305 -1.42 9.83 -19.62
CA ALA A 305 -0.51 8.69 -19.81
C ALA A 305 -1.25 7.44 -20.28
N ILE A 306 -2.42 7.15 -19.69
CA ILE A 306 -3.26 6.02 -20.11
C ILE A 306 -3.77 6.22 -21.54
N THR A 307 -4.32 7.40 -21.85
CA THR A 307 -5.00 7.65 -23.13
C THR A 307 -4.06 7.94 -24.30
N GLN A 308 -2.93 8.58 -24.05
CA GLN A 308 -1.99 9.05 -25.07
C GLN A 308 -0.77 8.14 -25.22
N GLU A 309 -0.42 7.34 -24.20
CA GLU A 309 0.75 6.45 -24.24
C GLU A 309 0.34 4.97 -24.16
N LEU A 310 -0.36 4.56 -23.10
CA LEU A 310 -0.66 3.14 -22.85
C LEU A 310 -1.61 2.54 -23.88
N ILE A 311 -2.79 3.12 -24.06
CA ILE A 311 -3.80 2.58 -24.98
C ILE A 311 -3.26 2.51 -26.41
N PRO A 312 -2.60 3.55 -26.97
CA PRO A 312 -1.97 3.46 -28.28
C PRO A 312 -0.88 2.38 -28.37
N ALA A 313 -0.09 2.19 -27.30
CA ALA A 313 0.91 1.12 -27.27
C ALA A 313 0.27 -0.28 -27.29
N VAL A 314 -0.84 -0.45 -26.55
CA VAL A 314 -1.64 -1.68 -26.57
C VAL A 314 -2.23 -1.93 -27.96
N GLU A 315 -2.91 -0.94 -28.54
CA GLU A 315 -3.53 -1.05 -29.87
C GLU A 315 -2.47 -1.37 -30.94
N LYS A 316 -1.30 -0.71 -30.89
CA LYS A 316 -0.19 -1.01 -31.81
C LYS A 316 0.34 -2.43 -31.64
N LYS A 317 0.52 -2.91 -30.41
CA LYS A 317 1.08 -4.23 -30.12
C LYS A 317 0.08 -5.36 -30.41
N LEU A 318 -1.20 -5.11 -30.19
CA LEU A 318 -2.27 -6.12 -30.20
C LEU A 318 -3.35 -5.87 -31.26
N ARG A 319 -3.00 -5.17 -32.36
CA ARG A 319 -3.87 -4.94 -33.52
C ARG A 319 -5.21 -4.29 -33.17
N GLY A 320 -5.20 -3.31 -32.27
CA GLY A 320 -6.34 -2.44 -32.03
C GLY A 320 -6.54 -1.47 -33.20
N ILE A 321 -7.80 -1.11 -33.50
CA ILE A 321 -8.15 -0.19 -34.60
C ILE A 321 -7.58 1.23 -34.40
N GLY A 322 -7.42 1.68 -33.16
CA GLY A 322 -6.80 2.98 -32.84
C GLY A 322 -7.60 4.20 -33.26
N GLN A 323 -8.90 4.05 -33.53
CA GLN A 323 -9.81 5.14 -33.87
C GLN A 323 -10.81 5.38 -32.74
N GLY A 324 -11.14 6.64 -32.46
CA GLY A 324 -12.04 7.01 -31.35
C GLY A 324 -13.43 6.36 -31.43
N TRP A 325 -13.96 6.13 -32.64
CA TRP A 325 -15.23 5.43 -32.84
C TRP A 325 -15.16 3.92 -32.53
N ALA A 326 -13.96 3.35 -32.45
CA ALA A 326 -13.71 1.95 -32.13
C ALA A 326 -13.26 1.75 -30.67
N ARG A 327 -13.46 2.76 -29.81
CA ARG A 327 -13.07 2.73 -28.40
C ARG A 327 -14.27 2.95 -27.50
N ALA A 328 -14.41 2.07 -26.50
CA ALA A 328 -15.34 2.23 -25.40
C ALA A 328 -14.59 2.24 -24.07
N THR A 329 -15.14 2.90 -23.06
CA THR A 329 -14.59 2.92 -21.70
C THR A 329 -15.71 2.65 -20.71
N TYR A 330 -15.45 1.80 -19.74
CA TYR A 330 -16.35 1.48 -18.64
C TYR A 330 -15.55 1.09 -17.39
N GLY A 331 -16.23 0.92 -16.26
CA GLY A 331 -15.60 0.66 -14.97
C GLY A 331 -15.52 1.93 -14.10
N GLY A 332 -14.87 1.78 -12.95
CA GLY A 332 -14.92 2.72 -11.82
C GLY A 332 -15.53 2.09 -10.57
#